data_AF-A0A1F9MSD1-F1
#
_entry.id   AF-A0A1F9MSD1-F1
#
_cell.length_a   1.000
_cell.length_b   1.000
_cell.length_c   1.000
_cell.angle_alpha   90.00
_cell.angle_beta   90.00
_cell.angle_gamma   90.00
#
_symmetry.space_group_name_H-M   'P 1'
#
loop_
_entity.id
_entity.type
_entity.pdbx_description
1 polymer ?
#
loop_
_entity_poly.entity_id
_entity_poly.type
_entity_poly.pdbx_seq_one_letter_code
_entity_poly.pdbx_strand_id
1 'polypeptide(L)'
;MRIFHTSDWHVGRSLYGTSLLSDQAELLAELVRIAADEQPDVVLIAGDIYDRAVPSHAAVDLLDETLHNLVIKNGLPCILIAGNHDSGERLAFSSRLLARESLHVIGRPSSSPKPIVLSDTHGPVYFFGLPYASPGEVREAMGNDSINDHQTAMTSAMNSVRAASPHGARSVVLAHTFVTGAKASESERPLVGGLASVERRTFDGVSYAALGHLHRPQTIHDERIRYAGSLMRYAFSEADQDKSVSMVEIDLAGEVTVREIPLTAKRDLRCLSGSLQQVLGAAALDPRYLDYLEITLTDTKPVFDAMRRLREHYPNVLHIRRAETELDTTSTVRRDLSRMDDRELLNDFYQHVVGLPLSSAQKSLYDEHAVDLRSKWSSGDDP
;
A
#
# COMPACT_ATOMS: atom_id res chain seq x y z
N MET A 1 -0.75 0.20 29.93
CA MET A 1 -1.63 0.82 28.91
C MET A 1 -1.76 -0.12 27.73
N ARG A 2 -2.98 -0.35 27.26
CA ARG A 2 -3.33 -1.21 26.13
C ARG A 2 -3.65 -0.37 24.91
N ILE A 3 -2.99 -0.63 23.80
CA ILE A 3 -3.02 0.17 22.58
C ILE A 3 -3.42 -0.72 21.43
N PHE A 4 -4.42 -0.30 20.66
CA PHE A 4 -4.85 -0.97 19.45
C PHE A 4 -4.28 -0.25 18.23
N HIS A 5 -3.22 -0.79 17.64
CA HIS A 5 -2.48 -0.15 16.55
C HIS A 5 -2.83 -0.77 15.18
N THR A 6 -3.27 0.10 14.26
CA THR A 6 -3.60 -0.20 12.86
C THR A 6 -3.09 0.93 11.95
N SER A 7 -2.99 0.68 10.63
CA SER A 7 -2.57 1.67 9.63
C SER A 7 -3.06 1.29 8.24
N ASP A 8 -2.81 2.16 7.25
CA ASP A 8 -2.90 1.86 5.82
C ASP A 8 -4.29 1.31 5.42
N TRP A 9 -5.34 1.99 5.87
CA TRP A 9 -6.73 1.61 5.62
C TRP A 9 -7.11 1.77 4.15
N HIS A 10 -6.59 2.79 3.48
CA HIS A 10 -6.88 3.13 2.08
C HIS A 10 -8.37 3.05 1.72
N VAL A 11 -9.24 3.62 2.55
CA VAL A 11 -10.69 3.59 2.32
C VAL A 11 -11.02 4.16 0.94
N GLY A 12 -11.77 3.40 0.15
CA GLY A 12 -12.14 3.74 -1.23
C GLY A 12 -11.19 3.21 -2.31
N ARG A 13 -10.23 2.35 -1.98
CA ARG A 13 -9.31 1.74 -2.95
C ARG A 13 -10.04 0.85 -3.96
N SER A 14 -9.49 0.82 -5.17
CA SER A 14 -9.88 -0.12 -6.22
C SER A 14 -8.67 -0.97 -6.64
N LEU A 15 -8.93 -2.21 -7.02
CA LEU A 15 -7.92 -3.17 -7.46
C LEU A 15 -8.29 -3.69 -8.86
N TYR A 16 -7.43 -3.45 -9.86
CA TYR A 16 -7.69 -3.74 -11.29
C TYR A 16 -9.08 -3.25 -11.77
N GLY A 17 -9.48 -2.04 -11.38
CA GLY A 17 -10.76 -1.43 -11.75
C GLY A 17 -11.97 -1.92 -10.94
N THR A 18 -11.79 -2.87 -10.03
CA THR A 18 -12.85 -3.35 -9.13
C THR A 18 -12.78 -2.58 -7.81
N SER A 19 -13.89 -1.99 -7.37
CA SER A 19 -13.95 -1.31 -6.07
C SER A 19 -13.90 -2.33 -4.93
N LEU A 20 -13.09 -2.05 -3.91
CA LEU A 20 -13.00 -2.87 -2.69
C LEU A 20 -13.88 -2.34 -1.55
N LEU A 21 -14.65 -1.26 -1.77
CA LEU A 21 -15.31 -0.53 -0.69
C LEU A 21 -16.29 -1.38 0.13
N SER A 22 -17.02 -2.30 -0.50
CA SER A 22 -17.92 -3.20 0.22
C SER A 22 -17.16 -4.16 1.13
N ASP A 23 -16.05 -4.72 0.66
CA ASP A 23 -15.21 -5.62 1.45
C ASP A 23 -14.47 -4.85 2.56
N GLN A 24 -14.06 -3.60 2.29
CA GLN A 24 -13.52 -2.69 3.30
C GLN A 24 -14.54 -2.39 4.39
N ALA A 25 -15.83 -2.19 4.05
CA ALA A 25 -16.87 -1.92 5.04
C ALA A 25 -17.07 -3.09 6.01
N GLU A 26 -17.09 -4.32 5.51
CA GLU A 26 -17.19 -5.53 6.34
C GLU A 26 -15.96 -5.70 7.23
N LEU A 27 -14.77 -5.42 6.70
CA LEU A 27 -13.54 -5.52 7.46
C LEU A 27 -13.39 -4.44 8.53
N LEU A 28 -13.80 -3.21 8.24
CA LEU A 28 -13.84 -2.14 9.24
C LEU A 28 -14.88 -2.43 10.32
N ALA A 29 -16.03 -3.03 9.97
CA ALA A 29 -16.98 -3.52 10.97
C ALA A 29 -16.38 -4.62 11.86
N GLU A 30 -15.60 -5.55 11.29
CA GLU A 30 -14.82 -6.53 12.06
C GLU A 30 -13.81 -5.84 12.98
N LEU A 31 -13.05 -4.86 12.47
CA LEU A 31 -12.09 -4.07 13.24
C LEU A 31 -12.73 -3.41 14.46
N VAL A 32 -13.88 -2.76 14.28
CA VAL A 32 -14.65 -2.13 15.36
C VAL A 32 -15.07 -3.16 16.39
N ARG A 33 -15.56 -4.33 15.97
CA ARG A 33 -15.95 -5.41 16.89
C ARG A 33 -14.75 -5.91 17.69
N ILE A 34 -13.62 -6.17 17.05
CA ILE A 34 -12.40 -6.60 17.74
C ILE A 34 -11.96 -5.54 18.75
N ALA A 35 -11.94 -4.26 18.37
CA ALA A 35 -11.58 -3.19 19.29
C ALA A 35 -12.55 -3.09 20.48
N ALA A 36 -13.85 -3.28 20.26
CA ALA A 36 -14.86 -3.29 21.31
C ALA A 36 -14.71 -4.48 22.26
N ASP A 37 -14.40 -5.67 21.75
CA ASP A 37 -14.17 -6.88 22.55
C ASP A 37 -12.87 -6.79 23.35
N GLU A 38 -11.82 -6.24 22.74
CA GLU A 38 -10.52 -6.09 23.37
C GLU A 38 -10.47 -4.94 24.39
N GLN A 39 -11.27 -3.88 24.23
CA GLN A 39 -11.30 -2.70 25.10
C GLN A 39 -9.90 -2.07 25.34
N PRO A 40 -9.23 -1.57 24.29
CA PRO A 40 -7.97 -0.85 24.47
C PRO A 40 -8.20 0.51 25.15
N ASP A 41 -7.15 1.05 25.77
CA ASP A 41 -7.16 2.42 26.30
C ASP A 41 -7.16 3.46 25.18
N VAL A 42 -6.64 3.11 24.00
CA VAL A 42 -6.59 3.97 22.81
C VAL A 42 -6.43 3.16 21.51
N VAL A 43 -7.06 3.65 20.44
CA VAL A 43 -6.88 3.18 19.06
C VAL A 43 -5.94 4.13 18.31
N LEU A 44 -4.88 3.60 17.71
CA LEU A 44 -3.93 4.34 16.90
C LEU A 44 -4.08 3.97 15.43
N ILE A 45 -4.22 4.97 14.56
CA ILE A 45 -4.34 4.79 13.11
C ILE A 45 -3.19 5.54 12.43
N ALA A 46 -2.12 4.81 12.07
CA ALA A 46 -0.84 5.38 11.64
C ALA A 46 -0.80 5.77 10.14
N GLY A 47 -1.82 6.45 9.64
CA GLY A 47 -1.83 7.05 8.31
C GLY A 47 -2.43 6.19 7.20
N ASP A 48 -2.52 6.81 6.02
CA ASP A 48 -3.18 6.32 4.80
C ASP A 48 -4.63 5.88 5.09
N ILE A 49 -5.41 6.84 5.60
CA ILE A 49 -6.83 6.65 5.91
C ILE A 49 -7.62 6.44 4.62
N TYR A 50 -7.42 7.32 3.65
CA TYR A 50 -8.05 7.25 2.33
C TYR A 50 -7.07 6.77 1.26
N ASP A 51 -7.57 6.14 0.20
CA ASP A 51 -6.75 5.80 -0.97
C ASP A 51 -6.25 7.04 -1.74
N ARG A 52 -6.99 8.16 -1.64
CA ARG A 52 -6.74 9.38 -2.40
C ARG A 52 -6.99 10.63 -1.57
N ALA A 53 -6.23 11.68 -1.90
CA ALA A 53 -6.34 13.00 -1.27
C ALA A 53 -7.74 13.64 -1.39
N VAL A 54 -8.48 13.27 -2.44
CA VAL A 54 -9.90 13.61 -2.61
C VAL A 54 -10.69 12.30 -2.65
N PRO A 55 -11.23 11.84 -1.49
CA PRO A 55 -12.00 10.61 -1.42
C PRO A 55 -13.39 10.77 -2.06
N SER A 56 -14.02 9.63 -2.40
CA SER A 56 -15.42 9.60 -2.82
C SER A 56 -16.36 9.82 -1.63
N HIS A 57 -17.60 10.23 -1.88
CA HIS A 57 -18.59 10.39 -0.81
C HIS A 57 -18.79 9.11 0.00
N ALA A 58 -18.89 7.95 -0.68
CA ALA A 58 -19.07 6.66 -0.02
C ALA A 58 -17.86 6.26 0.86
N ALA A 59 -16.64 6.67 0.50
CA ALA A 59 -15.47 6.47 1.34
C ALA A 59 -15.51 7.35 2.59
N VAL A 60 -15.96 8.61 2.45
CA VAL A 60 -16.15 9.53 3.58
C VAL A 60 -17.22 9.01 4.54
N ASP A 61 -18.37 8.56 4.01
CA ASP A 61 -19.46 8.01 4.81
C ASP A 61 -19.00 6.76 5.59
N LEU A 62 -18.23 5.87 4.95
CA LEU A 62 -17.68 4.69 5.61
C LEU A 62 -16.70 5.04 6.73
N LEU A 63 -15.83 6.04 6.53
CA LEU A 63 -14.93 6.49 7.59
C LEU A 63 -15.73 7.11 8.75
N ASP A 64 -16.70 7.96 8.45
CA ASP A 64 -17.57 8.59 9.46
C ASP A 64 -18.27 7.53 10.33
N GLU A 65 -18.93 6.54 9.71
CA GLU A 65 -19.59 5.46 10.43
C GLU A 65 -18.60 4.66 11.29
N THR A 66 -17.42 4.34 10.74
CA THR A 66 -16.38 3.59 11.46
C THR A 66 -15.89 4.34 12.70
N LEU A 67 -15.53 5.62 12.54
CA LEU A 67 -15.07 6.47 13.65
C LEU A 67 -16.19 6.74 14.66
N HIS A 68 -17.42 6.95 14.21
CA HIS A 68 -18.58 7.07 15.10
C HIS A 68 -18.76 5.83 15.97
N ASN A 69 -18.62 4.63 15.37
CA ASN A 69 -18.74 3.39 16.13
C ASN A 69 -17.58 3.20 17.12
N LEU A 70 -16.33 3.49 16.74
CA LEU A 70 -15.19 3.40 17.66
C LEU A 70 -15.29 4.39 18.82
N VAL A 71 -15.48 5.68 18.50
CA VAL A 71 -15.35 6.77 19.46
C VAL A 71 -16.63 6.98 20.26
N ILE A 72 -17.78 7.09 19.58
CA ILE A 72 -19.04 7.48 20.23
C ILE A 72 -19.77 6.25 20.81
N LYS A 73 -19.90 5.17 20.03
CA LYS A 73 -20.63 3.98 20.52
C LYS A 73 -19.83 3.14 21.50
N ASN A 74 -18.54 2.93 21.23
CA ASN A 74 -17.68 2.11 22.08
C ASN A 74 -16.83 2.92 23.07
N GLY A 75 -16.85 4.26 23.00
CA GLY A 75 -16.13 5.12 23.94
C GLY A 75 -14.61 5.01 23.84
N LEU A 76 -14.07 4.54 22.71
CA LEU A 76 -12.63 4.31 22.53
C LEU A 76 -11.93 5.58 22.02
N PRO A 77 -10.99 6.16 22.77
CA PRO A 77 -10.17 7.27 22.27
C PRO A 77 -9.42 6.86 21.00
N CYS A 78 -9.39 7.73 20.01
CA CYS A 78 -8.74 7.48 18.73
C CYS A 78 -7.71 8.57 18.42
N ILE A 79 -6.52 8.16 17.97
CA ILE A 79 -5.47 9.06 17.46
C ILE A 79 -5.12 8.61 16.05
N LEU A 80 -5.33 9.49 15.07
CA LEU A 80 -5.00 9.20 13.68
C LEU A 80 -4.15 10.30 13.06
N ILE A 81 -3.19 9.89 12.25
CA ILE A 81 -2.32 10.78 11.49
C ILE A 81 -2.65 10.69 10.00
N ALA A 82 -2.33 11.72 9.23
CA ALA A 82 -2.36 11.62 7.77
C ALA A 82 -1.16 10.80 7.24
N GLY A 83 -1.40 9.95 6.24
CA GLY A 83 -0.33 9.31 5.46
C GLY A 83 -0.05 10.04 4.13
N ASN A 84 0.71 9.42 3.25
CA ASN A 84 1.13 10.02 1.98
C ASN A 84 0.05 9.97 0.88
N HIS A 85 -1.05 9.24 1.08
CA HIS A 85 -2.22 9.26 0.20
C HIS A 85 -3.25 10.32 0.60
N ASP A 86 -3.27 10.69 1.87
CA ASP A 86 -4.25 11.61 2.45
C ASP A 86 -3.97 13.06 2.07
N SER A 87 -5.04 13.87 2.02
CA SER A 87 -4.87 15.32 2.14
C SER A 87 -4.88 15.67 3.62
N GLY A 88 -3.70 15.89 4.20
CA GLY A 88 -3.54 16.19 5.62
C GLY A 88 -4.38 17.40 6.08
N GLU A 89 -4.51 18.43 5.24
CA GLU A 89 -5.37 19.59 5.54
C GLU A 89 -6.85 19.23 5.62
N ARG A 90 -7.36 18.43 4.68
CA ARG A 90 -8.77 18.03 4.62
C ARG A 90 -9.09 17.04 5.73
N LEU A 91 -8.21 16.08 5.97
CA LEU A 91 -8.37 15.08 7.02
C LEU A 91 -8.44 15.74 8.39
N ALA A 92 -7.58 16.73 8.66
CA ALA A 92 -7.56 17.46 9.93
C ALA A 92 -8.62 18.56 10.06
N PHE A 93 -9.57 18.66 9.11
CA PHE A 93 -10.70 19.57 9.23
C PHE A 93 -11.48 19.28 10.52
N SER A 94 -11.84 20.33 11.24
CA SER A 94 -12.54 20.24 12.54
C SER A 94 -11.81 19.44 13.65
N SER A 95 -10.53 19.11 13.49
CA SER A 95 -9.72 18.37 14.48
C SER A 95 -9.80 18.94 15.91
N ARG A 96 -9.86 20.27 16.06
CA ARG A 96 -10.00 20.94 17.37
C ARG A 96 -11.35 20.67 18.06
N LEU A 97 -12.42 20.49 17.27
CA LEU A 97 -13.74 20.13 17.78
C LEU A 97 -13.76 18.64 18.13
N LEU A 98 -13.29 17.79 17.21
CA LEU A 98 -13.25 16.33 17.37
C LEU A 98 -12.41 15.90 18.59
N ALA A 99 -11.33 16.62 18.89
CA ALA A 99 -10.50 16.33 20.05
C ALA A 99 -11.23 16.43 21.40
N ARG A 100 -12.37 17.14 21.47
CA ARG A 100 -13.21 17.18 22.69
C ARG A 100 -13.96 15.87 22.93
N GLU A 101 -14.21 15.12 21.86
CA GLU A 101 -14.85 13.80 21.88
C GLU A 101 -13.81 12.67 21.80
N SER A 102 -12.56 12.92 22.21
CA SER A 102 -11.46 11.93 22.20
C SER A 102 -11.06 11.40 20.81
N LEU A 103 -11.40 12.13 19.74
CA LEU A 103 -10.92 11.87 18.39
C LEU A 103 -9.85 12.89 17.99
N HIS A 104 -8.59 12.47 18.01
CA HIS A 104 -7.45 13.30 17.69
C HIS A 104 -6.97 13.07 16.26
N VAL A 105 -7.02 14.10 15.43
CA VAL A 105 -6.58 14.04 14.04
C VAL A 105 -5.39 14.97 13.82
N ILE A 106 -4.23 14.41 13.46
CA ILE A 106 -3.01 15.16 13.17
C ILE A 106 -2.71 15.07 11.67
N GLY A 107 -2.94 16.15 10.93
CA GLY A 107 -2.77 16.17 9.48
C GLY A 107 -1.60 16.97 8.94
N ARG A 108 -0.84 17.70 9.78
CA ARG A 108 0.31 18.51 9.32
C ARG A 108 1.50 18.38 10.27
N PRO A 109 2.73 18.50 9.76
CA PRO A 109 3.92 18.59 10.60
C PRO A 109 3.87 19.87 11.45
N SER A 110 4.50 19.81 12.63
CA SER A 110 4.62 20.95 13.53
C SER A 110 6.00 20.98 14.17
N SER A 111 6.58 22.18 14.28
CA SER A 111 7.83 22.41 15.03
C SER A 111 7.65 22.32 16.54
N SER A 112 6.42 22.41 17.03
CA SER A 112 6.06 22.35 18.44
C SER A 112 4.90 21.36 18.65
N PRO A 113 5.14 20.05 18.41
CA PRO A 113 4.12 19.03 18.55
C PRO A 113 3.63 18.98 19.99
N LYS A 114 2.31 19.05 20.18
CA LYS A 114 1.69 18.94 21.50
C LYS A 114 1.33 17.47 21.74
N PRO A 115 1.75 16.87 22.86
CA PRO A 115 1.35 15.52 23.16
C PRO A 115 -0.15 15.44 23.47
N ILE A 116 -0.76 14.35 23.02
CA ILE A 116 -2.03 13.87 23.56
C ILE A 116 -1.67 13.02 24.78
N VAL A 117 -2.26 13.33 25.93
CA VAL A 117 -1.91 12.67 27.19
C VAL A 117 -3.07 11.82 27.65
N LEU A 118 -2.88 10.51 27.69
CA LEU A 118 -3.81 9.55 28.29
C LEU A 118 -3.14 8.95 29.53
N SER A 119 -3.93 8.53 30.52
CA SER A 119 -3.40 7.95 31.76
C SER A 119 -3.96 6.56 31.99
N ASP A 120 -3.11 5.65 32.43
CA ASP A 120 -3.49 4.35 32.98
C ASP A 120 -3.22 4.32 34.50
N THR A 121 -3.31 3.15 35.11
CA THR A 121 -3.01 2.94 36.54
C THR A 121 -1.57 3.26 36.95
N HIS A 122 -0.66 3.36 35.98
CA HIS A 122 0.76 3.66 36.18
C HIS A 122 1.11 5.14 35.89
N GLY A 123 0.13 5.95 35.52
CA GLY A 123 0.28 7.39 35.26
C GLY A 123 0.14 7.76 33.79
N PRO A 124 0.68 8.93 33.37
CA PRO A 124 0.49 9.43 32.01
C PRO A 124 1.34 8.66 30.99
N VAL A 125 0.83 8.61 29.76
CA VAL A 125 1.52 8.21 28.53
C VAL A 125 1.32 9.32 27.50
N TYR A 126 2.41 9.74 26.87
CA TYR A 126 2.45 10.89 25.96
C TYR A 126 2.48 10.43 24.51
N PHE A 127 1.43 10.74 23.75
CA PHE A 127 1.28 10.37 22.34
C PHE A 127 1.61 11.54 21.44
N PHE A 128 2.47 11.31 20.45
CA PHE A 128 2.88 12.30 19.45
C PHE A 128 2.55 11.80 18.05
N GLY A 129 1.77 12.56 17.30
CA GLY A 129 1.46 12.28 15.90
C GLY A 129 2.44 12.98 14.96
N LEU A 130 3.12 12.21 14.12
CA LEU A 130 3.99 12.66 13.04
C LEU A 130 3.37 12.22 11.70
N PRO A 131 2.41 12.99 11.16
CA PRO A 131 1.83 12.68 9.85
C PRO A 131 2.92 12.69 8.77
N TYR A 132 2.64 12.01 7.67
CA TYR A 132 3.49 12.11 6.49
C TYR A 132 3.60 13.58 6.06
N ALA A 133 4.83 13.98 5.76
CA ALA A 133 5.15 15.26 5.16
C ALA A 133 6.41 15.08 4.31
N SER A 134 6.43 15.70 3.13
CA SER A 134 7.63 15.78 2.31
C SER A 134 8.75 16.54 3.05
N PRO A 135 10.04 16.34 2.70
CA PRO A 135 11.13 17.11 3.29
C PRO A 135 10.94 18.62 3.13
N GLY A 136 10.27 19.07 2.06
CA GLY A 136 9.93 20.47 1.83
C GLY A 136 8.92 21.02 2.84
N GLU A 137 7.85 20.29 3.11
CA GLU A 137 6.84 20.68 4.09
C GLU A 137 7.41 20.69 5.52
N VAL A 138 8.28 19.72 5.85
CA VAL A 138 8.96 19.71 7.15
C VAL A 138 9.95 20.87 7.27
N ARG A 139 10.74 21.16 6.22
CA ARG A 139 11.64 22.33 6.17
C ARG A 139 10.88 23.63 6.47
N GLU A 140 9.74 23.82 5.80
CA GLU A 140 8.88 24.99 6.01
C GLU A 140 8.33 25.04 7.44
N ALA A 141 7.75 23.94 7.92
CA ALA A 141 7.15 23.87 9.26
C ALA A 141 8.18 24.08 10.40
N MET A 142 9.42 23.65 10.17
CA MET A 142 10.53 23.75 11.13
C MET A 142 11.34 25.05 10.98
N GLY A 143 11.21 25.77 9.86
CA GLY A 143 12.08 26.90 9.51
C GLY A 143 13.55 26.49 9.43
N ASN A 144 13.85 25.29 8.91
CA ASN A 144 15.20 24.74 8.89
C ASN A 144 15.64 24.29 7.48
N ASP A 145 16.43 25.12 6.81
CA ASP A 145 16.92 24.90 5.44
C ASP A 145 17.86 23.69 5.28
N SER A 146 18.36 23.10 6.37
CA SER A 146 19.20 21.90 6.29
C SER A 146 18.42 20.62 5.98
N ILE A 147 17.08 20.66 6.03
CA ILE A 147 16.21 19.50 5.80
C ILE A 147 16.05 19.27 4.30
N ASN A 148 16.62 18.17 3.80
CA ASN A 148 16.73 17.88 2.37
C ASN A 148 16.25 16.48 1.96
N ASP A 149 16.03 15.58 2.94
CA ASP A 149 15.61 14.20 2.72
C ASP A 149 14.71 13.71 3.86
N HIS A 150 14.16 12.50 3.73
CA HIS A 150 13.26 11.93 4.75
C HIS A 150 13.96 11.67 6.09
N GLN A 151 15.25 11.28 6.05
CA GLN A 151 16.05 11.06 7.27
C GLN A 151 16.17 12.34 8.11
N THR A 152 16.61 13.45 7.50
CA THR A 152 16.78 14.73 8.17
C THR A 152 15.44 15.32 8.61
N ALA A 153 14.38 15.14 7.81
CA ALA A 153 13.02 15.57 8.15
C ALA A 153 12.51 14.83 9.40
N MET A 154 12.56 13.50 9.41
CA MET A 154 12.09 12.69 10.55
C MET A 154 12.95 12.91 11.79
N THR A 155 14.27 13.07 11.62
CA THR A 155 15.17 13.43 12.74
C THR A 155 14.78 14.75 13.38
N SER A 156 14.47 15.78 12.57
CA SER A 156 14.02 17.08 13.08
C SER A 156 12.69 16.96 13.81
N ALA A 157 11.72 16.23 13.26
CA ALA A 157 10.43 16.00 13.91
C ALA A 157 10.58 15.26 15.25
N MET A 158 11.40 14.20 15.29
CA MET A 158 11.69 13.46 16.52
C MET A 158 12.46 14.28 17.56
N ASN A 159 13.31 15.24 17.13
CA ASN A 159 13.94 16.18 18.06
C ASN A 159 12.89 17.09 18.73
N SER A 160 11.90 17.58 17.96
CA SER A 160 10.78 18.34 18.53
C SER A 160 9.93 17.49 19.48
N VAL A 161 9.70 16.20 19.18
CA VAL A 161 9.05 15.25 20.09
C VAL A 161 9.83 15.10 21.39
N ARG A 162 11.14 14.83 21.32
CA ARG A 162 12.00 14.69 22.50
C ARG A 162 12.05 15.95 23.35
N ALA A 163 12.01 17.13 22.73
CA ALA A 163 11.97 18.41 23.45
C ALA A 163 10.62 18.65 24.15
N ALA A 164 9.52 18.16 23.58
CA ALA A 164 8.17 18.30 24.13
C ALA A 164 7.79 17.18 25.12
N SER A 165 8.49 16.05 25.11
CA SER A 165 8.25 14.91 26.00
C SER A 165 8.94 15.09 27.34
N PRO A 166 8.26 14.86 28.49
CA PRO A 166 8.93 14.86 29.78
C PRO A 166 10.03 13.78 29.86
N HIS A 167 11.12 14.10 30.55
CA HIS A 167 12.25 13.20 30.64
C HIS A 167 11.88 11.87 31.31
N GLY A 168 12.21 10.75 30.67
CA GLY A 168 11.91 9.40 31.16
C GLY A 168 10.42 9.03 31.12
N ALA A 169 9.56 9.82 30.48
CA ALA A 169 8.14 9.49 30.37
C ALA A 169 7.88 8.36 29.37
N ARG A 170 6.86 7.55 29.67
CA ARG A 170 6.30 6.60 28.71
C ARG A 170 5.70 7.39 27.55
N SER A 171 6.21 7.14 26.35
CA SER A 171 5.85 7.93 25.17
C SER A 171 5.68 7.05 23.94
N VAL A 172 4.71 7.45 23.12
CA VAL A 172 4.34 6.75 21.89
C VAL A 172 4.39 7.73 20.74
N VAL A 173 5.05 7.36 19.65
CA VAL A 173 5.06 8.12 18.40
C VAL A 173 4.27 7.36 17.35
N LEU A 174 3.34 8.04 16.69
CA LEU A 174 2.72 7.56 15.47
C LEU A 174 3.43 8.23 14.31
N ALA A 175 3.96 7.47 13.37
CA ALA A 175 4.67 8.03 12.21
C ALA A 175 4.34 7.27 10.93
N HIS A 176 4.29 7.99 9.83
CA HIS A 176 4.05 7.41 8.50
C HIS A 176 5.29 7.61 7.63
N THR A 177 6.15 6.58 7.56
CA THR A 177 7.48 6.68 6.93
C THR A 177 8.02 5.30 6.56
N PHE A 178 9.06 5.26 5.75
CA PHE A 178 9.78 4.03 5.41
C PHE A 178 11.06 3.89 6.25
N VAL A 179 11.16 2.84 7.06
CA VAL A 179 12.33 2.56 7.90
C VAL A 179 13.24 1.54 7.21
N THR A 180 14.55 1.84 7.17
CA THR A 180 15.55 0.97 6.54
C THR A 180 15.52 -0.44 7.15
N GLY A 181 15.53 -1.45 6.28
CA GLY A 181 15.46 -2.87 6.67
C GLY A 181 14.05 -3.47 6.68
N ALA A 182 13.02 -2.64 6.52
CA ALA A 182 11.64 -3.10 6.36
C ALA A 182 11.37 -3.68 4.96
N LYS A 183 10.39 -4.58 4.86
CA LYS A 183 9.96 -5.21 3.61
C LYS A 183 8.75 -4.48 3.03
N ALA A 184 8.89 -4.01 1.80
CA ALA A 184 7.86 -3.33 1.03
C ALA A 184 7.04 -4.29 0.14
N SER A 185 5.88 -3.81 -0.30
CA SER A 185 4.93 -4.44 -1.24
C SER A 185 4.72 -3.54 -2.47
N GLU A 186 4.26 -4.08 -3.60
CA GLU A 186 4.12 -3.29 -4.85
C GLU A 186 3.01 -2.22 -4.80
N SER A 187 2.08 -2.36 -3.86
CA SER A 187 0.92 -1.49 -3.63
C SER A 187 1.27 -0.15 -2.97
N GLU A 188 2.46 -0.05 -2.39
CA GLU A 188 2.97 1.08 -1.63
C GLU A 188 3.59 2.12 -2.57
N ARG A 189 3.35 3.41 -2.32
CA ARG A 189 3.96 4.46 -3.14
C ARG A 189 5.38 4.76 -2.66
N PRO A 190 6.38 4.81 -3.55
CA PRO A 190 7.71 5.23 -3.14
C PRO A 190 7.67 6.66 -2.60
N LEU A 191 8.33 6.89 -1.47
CA LEU A 191 8.45 8.23 -0.91
C LEU A 191 9.35 9.10 -1.81
N VAL A 192 8.87 10.29 -2.16
CA VAL A 192 9.58 11.21 -3.05
C VAL A 192 10.43 12.19 -2.24
N GLY A 193 11.67 12.42 -2.67
CA GLY A 193 12.58 13.45 -2.13
C GLY A 193 13.77 12.89 -1.35
N GLY A 194 14.98 12.99 -1.93
CA GLY A 194 16.23 12.56 -1.27
C GLY A 194 16.27 11.06 -0.97
N LEU A 195 16.96 10.68 0.11
CA LEU A 195 16.86 9.32 0.66
C LEU A 195 15.43 9.08 1.12
N ALA A 196 14.78 8.08 0.53
CA ALA A 196 13.40 7.70 0.81
C ALA A 196 13.22 6.90 2.11
N SER A 197 14.29 6.67 2.88
CA SER A 197 14.29 5.84 4.08
C SER A 197 14.82 6.56 5.31
N VAL A 198 14.33 6.14 6.48
CA VAL A 198 14.74 6.61 7.79
C VAL A 198 15.41 5.48 8.57
N GLU A 199 16.51 5.79 9.26
CA GLU A 199 17.17 4.87 10.17
C GLU A 199 16.33 4.60 11.41
N ARG A 200 16.28 3.33 11.83
CA ARG A 200 15.54 2.88 13.03
C ARG A 200 15.86 3.70 14.29
N ARG A 201 17.13 4.08 14.47
CA ARG A 201 17.63 4.83 15.64
C ARG A 201 17.01 6.23 15.79
N THR A 202 16.40 6.76 14.73
CA THR A 202 15.66 8.02 14.78
C THR A 202 14.56 8.01 15.86
N PHE A 203 13.99 6.82 16.11
CA PHE A 203 12.97 6.55 17.12
C PHE A 203 13.52 6.21 18.52
N ASP A 204 14.83 6.29 18.76
CA ASP A 204 15.39 6.03 20.08
C ASP A 204 14.84 7.04 21.12
N GLY A 205 14.54 6.53 22.31
CA GLY A 205 14.05 7.31 23.46
C GLY A 205 12.53 7.34 23.63
N VAL A 206 11.75 6.69 22.76
CA VAL A 206 10.31 6.47 22.99
C VAL A 206 10.04 5.03 23.45
N SER A 207 8.91 4.81 24.11
CA SER A 207 8.47 3.47 24.51
C SER A 207 8.01 2.68 23.30
N TYR A 208 7.25 3.30 22.39
CA TYR A 208 6.70 2.65 21.21
C TYR A 208 6.61 3.58 20.00
N ALA A 209 6.97 3.09 18.82
CA ALA A 209 6.82 3.73 17.53
C ALA A 209 5.82 2.92 16.68
N ALA A 210 4.60 3.45 16.60
CA ALA A 210 3.50 2.97 15.79
C ALA A 210 3.66 3.47 14.34
N LEU A 211 4.12 2.60 13.45
CA LEU A 211 4.41 2.95 12.06
C LEU A 211 3.28 2.51 11.12
N GLY A 212 2.98 3.35 10.13
CA GLY A 212 2.29 2.98 8.90
C GLY A 212 3.16 3.32 7.68
N HIS A 213 2.62 3.12 6.47
CA HIS A 213 3.21 3.24 5.12
C HIS A 213 3.45 1.89 4.44
N LEU A 214 3.84 0.89 5.22
CA LEU A 214 4.13 -0.45 4.72
C LEU A 214 2.99 -1.39 5.05
N HIS A 215 2.56 -2.15 4.04
CA HIS A 215 1.34 -2.94 4.09
C HIS A 215 1.52 -4.29 4.79
N ARG A 216 2.77 -4.74 4.94
CA ARG A 216 3.08 -5.98 5.67
C ARG A 216 3.21 -5.69 7.18
N PRO A 217 2.41 -6.32 8.05
CA PRO A 217 2.64 -6.29 9.48
C PRO A 217 4.05 -6.83 9.79
N GLN A 218 4.88 -6.04 10.46
CA GLN A 218 6.27 -6.45 10.75
C GLN A 218 6.91 -5.63 11.87
N THR A 219 7.79 -6.30 12.62
CA THR A 219 8.66 -5.71 13.62
C THR A 219 10.02 -5.37 13.00
N ILE A 220 10.56 -4.18 13.30
CA ILE A 220 11.85 -3.74 12.78
C ILE A 220 12.94 -3.97 13.84
N HIS A 221 13.46 -5.20 13.90
CA HIS A 221 14.48 -5.69 14.87
C HIS A 221 14.12 -5.61 16.36
N ASP A 222 13.19 -4.73 16.74
CA ASP A 222 12.88 -4.30 18.08
C ASP A 222 11.36 -4.15 18.17
N GLU A 223 10.69 -4.84 19.11
CA GLU A 223 9.23 -4.84 19.24
C GLU A 223 8.63 -3.45 19.42
N ARG A 224 9.45 -2.50 19.89
CA ARG A 224 9.05 -1.11 20.06
C ARG A 224 8.83 -0.39 18.74
N ILE A 225 9.32 -0.91 17.60
CA ILE A 225 9.23 -0.25 16.29
C ILE A 225 8.54 -1.19 15.33
N ARG A 226 7.29 -0.85 14.99
CA ARG A 226 6.40 -1.80 14.35
C ARG A 226 5.50 -1.15 13.32
N TYR A 227 5.42 -1.79 12.15
CA TYR A 227 4.39 -1.52 11.17
C TYR A 227 3.16 -2.36 11.48
N ALA A 228 1.99 -1.73 11.56
CA ALA A 228 0.74 -2.48 11.70
C ALA A 228 0.36 -3.21 10.41
N GLY A 229 0.71 -2.66 9.26
CA GLY A 229 0.29 -3.19 7.97
C GLY A 229 -1.11 -2.73 7.58
N SER A 230 -1.45 -2.92 6.31
CA SER A 230 -2.77 -2.64 5.79
C SER A 230 -3.79 -3.65 6.29
N LEU A 231 -5.06 -3.22 6.39
CA LEU A 231 -6.15 -4.12 6.77
C LEU A 231 -6.41 -5.20 5.71
N MET A 232 -6.30 -4.83 4.42
CA MET A 232 -6.52 -5.72 3.27
C MET A 232 -5.25 -5.89 2.44
N ARG A 233 -5.21 -6.95 1.62
CA ARG A 233 -4.19 -7.16 0.59
C ARG A 233 -4.48 -6.25 -0.61
N TYR A 234 -3.59 -5.30 -0.87
CA TYR A 234 -3.80 -4.27 -1.91
C TYR A 234 -2.97 -4.47 -3.18
N ALA A 235 -2.17 -5.54 -3.25
CA ALA A 235 -1.50 -6.05 -4.44
C ALA A 235 -1.32 -7.57 -4.33
N PHE A 236 -1.15 -8.25 -5.47
CA PHE A 236 -0.94 -9.70 -5.50
C PHE A 236 0.40 -10.12 -4.84
N SER A 237 1.37 -9.23 -4.74
CA SER A 237 2.58 -9.39 -3.91
C SER A 237 2.31 -9.45 -2.40
N GLU A 238 1.07 -9.20 -1.97
CA GLU A 238 0.61 -9.35 -0.59
C GLU A 238 -0.22 -10.64 -0.36
N ALA A 239 -0.42 -11.47 -1.38
CA ALA A 239 -1.24 -12.69 -1.30
C ALA A 239 -0.76 -13.67 -0.20
N ASP A 240 0.53 -13.67 0.11
CA ASP A 240 1.15 -14.52 1.14
C ASP A 240 1.18 -13.87 2.54
N GLN A 241 0.68 -12.65 2.69
CA GLN A 241 0.79 -11.88 3.93
C GLN A 241 -0.43 -12.07 4.81
N ASP A 242 -0.26 -12.54 6.03
CA ASP A 242 -1.32 -12.50 7.03
C ASP A 242 -1.58 -11.05 7.44
N LYS A 243 -2.86 -10.64 7.42
CA LYS A 243 -3.28 -9.31 7.84
C LYS A 243 -3.72 -9.35 9.30
N SER A 244 -3.30 -8.36 10.07
CA SER A 244 -3.56 -8.32 11.51
C SER A 244 -3.62 -6.88 12.01
N VAL A 245 -4.14 -6.73 13.22
CA VAL A 245 -3.96 -5.54 14.05
C VAL A 245 -3.04 -5.85 15.21
N SER A 246 -2.36 -4.83 15.72
CA SER A 246 -1.41 -5.00 16.81
C SER A 246 -2.04 -4.56 18.13
N MET A 247 -2.25 -5.49 19.05
CA MET A 247 -2.53 -5.20 20.45
C MET A 247 -1.21 -5.02 21.18
N VAL A 248 -0.95 -3.82 21.66
CA VAL A 248 0.32 -3.42 22.25
C VAL A 248 0.08 -3.07 23.71
N GLU A 249 0.86 -3.65 24.61
CA GLU A 249 0.82 -3.32 26.03
C GLU A 249 2.12 -2.62 26.43
N ILE A 250 1.98 -1.48 27.12
CA ILE A 250 3.09 -0.73 27.72
C ILE A 250 2.97 -0.84 29.24
N ASP A 251 4.02 -1.32 29.89
CA ASP A 251 4.05 -1.47 31.35
C ASP A 251 4.46 -0.17 32.09
N LEU A 252 4.79 -0.28 33.39
CA LEU A 252 5.26 0.85 34.20
C LEU A 252 6.67 1.32 33.78
N ALA A 253 7.54 0.42 33.36
CA ALA A 253 8.91 0.73 32.92
C ALA A 253 8.95 1.31 31.50
N GLY A 254 7.85 1.19 30.75
CA GLY A 254 7.77 1.58 29.35
C GLY A 254 8.19 0.46 28.40
N GLU A 255 8.32 -0.77 28.90
CA GLU A 255 8.57 -1.96 28.09
C GLU A 255 7.30 -2.35 27.34
N VAL A 256 7.49 -2.89 26.13
CA VAL A 256 6.42 -3.18 25.18
C VAL A 256 6.30 -4.67 24.98
N THR A 257 5.07 -5.17 24.99
CA THR A 257 4.74 -6.49 24.44
C THR A 257 3.67 -6.36 23.37
N VAL A 258 3.82 -7.11 22.27
CA VAL A 258 2.90 -7.06 21.14
C VAL A 258 2.23 -8.41 20.91
N ARG A 259 0.91 -8.40 20.77
CA ARG A 259 0.11 -9.52 20.26
C ARG A 259 -0.57 -9.12 18.96
N GLU A 260 -0.44 -9.96 17.95
CA GLU A 260 -1.17 -9.80 16.68
C GLU A 260 -2.55 -10.44 16.79
N ILE A 261 -3.57 -9.72 16.31
CA ILE A 261 -4.93 -10.23 16.17
C ILE A 261 -5.22 -10.33 14.67
N PRO A 262 -5.40 -11.55 14.12
CA PRO A 262 -5.60 -11.75 12.70
C PRO A 262 -6.94 -11.15 12.24
N LEU A 263 -6.97 -10.68 11.00
CA LEU A 263 -8.15 -10.16 10.33
C LEU A 263 -8.66 -11.15 9.29
N THR A 264 -9.97 -11.19 9.07
CA THR A 264 -10.59 -12.12 8.12
C THR A 264 -11.28 -11.36 7.01
N ALA A 265 -10.64 -11.31 5.84
CA ALA A 265 -11.28 -10.74 4.65
C ALA A 265 -12.45 -11.60 4.18
N LYS A 266 -13.56 -10.96 3.78
CA LYS A 266 -14.71 -11.65 3.15
C LYS A 266 -14.30 -12.39 1.87
N ARG A 267 -13.48 -11.72 1.07
CA ARG A 267 -12.87 -12.24 -0.16
C ARG A 267 -11.38 -12.03 -0.05
N ASP A 268 -10.62 -13.11 -0.19
CA ASP A 268 -9.18 -13.03 -0.15
C ASP A 268 -8.59 -12.72 -1.52
N LEU A 269 -7.30 -12.40 -1.57
CA LEU A 269 -6.49 -12.21 -2.77
C LEU A 269 -5.58 -13.42 -2.96
N ARG A 270 -5.75 -14.17 -4.07
CA ARG A 270 -4.99 -15.38 -4.34
C ARG A 270 -4.35 -15.38 -5.71
N CYS A 271 -3.17 -15.99 -5.80
CA CYS A 271 -2.48 -16.24 -7.06
C CYS A 271 -2.60 -17.72 -7.39
N LEU A 272 -3.21 -18.06 -8.53
CA LEU A 272 -3.28 -19.42 -9.05
C LEU A 272 -2.37 -19.55 -10.27
N SER A 273 -1.88 -20.76 -10.52
CA SER A 273 -1.06 -21.08 -11.69
C SER A 273 -1.44 -22.43 -12.26
N GLY A 274 -1.47 -22.54 -13.60
CA GLY A 274 -1.76 -23.78 -14.32
C GLY A 274 -2.29 -23.53 -15.72
N SER A 275 -2.53 -24.60 -16.48
CA SER A 275 -3.22 -24.47 -17.76
C SER A 275 -4.68 -24.05 -17.54
N LEU A 276 -5.29 -23.42 -18.54
CA LEU A 276 -6.69 -23.01 -18.43
C LEU A 276 -7.61 -24.19 -18.06
N GLN A 277 -7.36 -25.38 -18.63
CA GLN A 277 -8.14 -26.56 -18.32
C GLN A 277 -7.97 -27.01 -16.86
N GLN A 278 -6.75 -26.95 -16.32
CA GLN A 278 -6.47 -27.31 -14.93
C GLN A 278 -7.16 -26.33 -13.98
N VAL A 279 -7.04 -25.03 -14.24
CA VAL A 279 -7.63 -23.98 -13.41
C VAL A 279 -9.16 -24.08 -13.41
N LEU A 280 -9.80 -24.26 -14.57
CA LEU A 280 -11.24 -24.43 -14.68
C LEU A 280 -11.72 -25.73 -14.01
N GLY A 281 -10.97 -26.82 -14.16
CA GLY A 281 -11.29 -28.11 -13.54
C GLY A 281 -11.25 -28.05 -12.01
N ALA A 282 -10.32 -27.28 -11.44
CA ALA A 282 -10.23 -27.08 -10.00
C ALA A 282 -11.35 -26.18 -9.44
N ALA A 283 -11.86 -25.24 -10.25
CA ALA A 283 -12.83 -24.24 -9.81
C ALA A 283 -14.12 -24.82 -9.22
N ALA A 284 -14.60 -25.93 -9.77
CA ALA A 284 -15.83 -26.58 -9.31
C ALA A 284 -15.75 -27.10 -7.87
N LEU A 285 -14.54 -27.32 -7.35
CA LEU A 285 -14.29 -27.85 -6.01
C LEU A 285 -13.72 -26.79 -5.05
N ASP A 286 -13.49 -25.57 -5.51
CA ASP A 286 -12.87 -24.52 -4.68
C ASP A 286 -13.92 -23.78 -3.84
N PRO A 287 -13.93 -23.97 -2.50
CA PRO A 287 -14.88 -23.24 -1.63
C PRO A 287 -14.63 -21.73 -1.62
N ARG A 288 -13.47 -21.27 -2.11
CA ARG A 288 -13.05 -19.88 -2.17
C ARG A 288 -13.18 -19.28 -3.58
N TYR A 289 -14.04 -19.83 -4.43
CA TYR A 289 -14.20 -19.38 -5.83
C TYR A 289 -14.62 -17.90 -5.99
N LEU A 290 -15.05 -17.24 -4.91
CA LEU A 290 -15.37 -15.81 -4.87
C LEU A 290 -14.20 -14.91 -4.46
N ASP A 291 -13.02 -15.46 -4.15
CA ASP A 291 -11.82 -14.66 -3.90
C ASP A 291 -11.37 -13.89 -5.15
N TYR A 292 -10.64 -12.82 -4.94
CA TYR A 292 -9.98 -12.07 -5.99
C TYR A 292 -8.76 -12.83 -6.50
N LEU A 293 -8.72 -13.09 -7.80
CA LEU A 293 -7.68 -13.95 -8.38
C LEU A 293 -6.80 -13.23 -9.40
N GLU A 294 -5.51 -13.50 -9.30
CA GLU A 294 -4.57 -13.44 -10.42
C GLU A 294 -4.27 -14.86 -10.88
N ILE A 295 -4.37 -15.09 -12.18
CA ILE A 295 -4.17 -16.42 -12.74
C ILE A 295 -3.02 -16.38 -13.74
N THR A 296 -1.95 -17.09 -13.43
CA THR A 296 -0.82 -17.30 -14.35
C THR A 296 -1.08 -18.54 -15.18
N LEU A 297 -1.37 -18.33 -16.47
CA LEU A 297 -1.63 -19.41 -17.41
C LEU A 297 -0.31 -19.99 -17.94
N THR A 298 -0.17 -21.31 -17.84
CA THR A 298 1.01 -22.06 -18.30
C THR A 298 0.78 -22.73 -19.67
N ASP A 299 -0.32 -22.42 -20.35
CA ASP A 299 -0.60 -22.93 -21.69
C ASP A 299 0.47 -22.49 -22.70
N THR A 300 1.04 -23.44 -23.44
CA THR A 300 2.05 -23.15 -24.48
C THR A 300 1.46 -22.62 -25.79
N LYS A 301 0.13 -22.74 -25.95
CA LYS A 301 -0.60 -22.25 -27.13
C LYS A 301 -1.44 -21.02 -26.76
N PRO A 302 -1.75 -20.14 -27.72
CA PRO A 302 -2.67 -19.04 -27.48
C PRO A 302 -4.01 -19.54 -26.94
N VAL A 303 -4.37 -19.02 -25.76
CA VAL A 303 -5.67 -19.25 -25.13
C VAL A 303 -6.59 -18.09 -25.47
N PHE A 304 -7.62 -18.36 -26.27
CA PHE A 304 -8.66 -17.39 -26.62
C PHE A 304 -9.74 -17.31 -25.54
N ASP A 305 -10.28 -16.12 -25.34
CA ASP A 305 -11.35 -15.82 -24.36
C ASP A 305 -11.05 -16.26 -22.92
N ALA A 306 -9.77 -16.31 -22.53
CA ALA A 306 -9.36 -16.82 -21.22
C ALA A 306 -10.10 -16.14 -20.06
N MET A 307 -10.15 -14.80 -20.06
CA MET A 307 -10.84 -14.02 -19.02
C MET A 307 -12.33 -14.34 -18.92
N ARG A 308 -13.04 -14.43 -20.04
CA ARG A 308 -14.48 -14.75 -20.05
C ARG A 308 -14.72 -16.14 -19.48
N ARG A 309 -13.97 -17.13 -19.95
CA ARG A 309 -14.11 -18.54 -19.52
C ARG A 309 -13.75 -18.72 -18.05
N LEU A 310 -12.71 -18.04 -17.57
CA LEU A 310 -12.33 -18.07 -16.16
C LEU A 310 -13.42 -17.43 -15.29
N ARG A 311 -13.99 -16.30 -15.71
CA ARG A 311 -15.05 -15.60 -14.95
C ARG A 311 -16.39 -16.33 -14.87
N GLU A 312 -16.64 -17.31 -15.76
CA GLU A 312 -17.79 -18.21 -15.63
C GLU A 312 -17.72 -19.10 -14.38
N HIS A 313 -16.51 -19.36 -13.87
CA HIS A 313 -16.27 -20.22 -12.71
C HIS A 313 -15.67 -19.49 -11.50
N TYR A 314 -14.84 -18.50 -11.75
CA TYR A 314 -14.22 -17.61 -10.77
C TYR A 314 -14.65 -16.17 -11.09
N PRO A 315 -15.80 -15.69 -10.59
CA PRO A 315 -16.36 -14.40 -10.99
C PRO A 315 -15.42 -13.21 -10.78
N ASN A 316 -14.50 -13.33 -9.81
CA ASN A 316 -13.61 -12.27 -9.35
C ASN A 316 -12.16 -12.43 -9.85
N VAL A 317 -11.93 -13.07 -11.00
CA VAL A 317 -10.61 -12.97 -11.68
C VAL A 317 -10.37 -11.52 -12.08
N LEU A 318 -9.35 -10.93 -11.46
CA LEU A 318 -8.96 -9.54 -11.68
C LEU A 318 -7.92 -9.41 -12.78
N HIS A 319 -6.98 -10.37 -12.86
CA HIS A 319 -5.85 -10.28 -13.76
C HIS A 319 -5.40 -11.67 -14.25
N ILE A 320 -4.85 -11.71 -15.48
CA ILE A 320 -4.29 -12.93 -16.08
C ILE A 320 -2.88 -12.63 -16.53
N ARG A 321 -1.93 -13.46 -16.11
CA ARG A 321 -0.56 -13.46 -16.63
C ARG A 321 -0.36 -14.68 -17.52
N ARG A 322 0.62 -14.61 -18.42
CA ARG A 322 1.20 -15.81 -19.05
C ARG A 322 2.50 -16.11 -18.35
N ALA A 323 2.75 -17.39 -18.09
CA ALA A 323 4.07 -17.82 -17.65
C ALA A 323 5.08 -17.44 -18.74
N GLU A 324 6.13 -16.71 -18.37
CA GLU A 324 7.25 -16.47 -19.27
C GLU A 324 7.83 -17.83 -19.64
N THR A 325 7.94 -18.10 -20.94
CA THR A 325 8.59 -19.32 -21.41
C THR A 325 10.09 -19.06 -21.31
N GLU A 326 10.90 -19.99 -20.78
CA GLU A 326 12.38 -19.86 -20.62
C GLU A 326 13.15 -19.46 -21.90
N LEU A 327 12.47 -19.35 -23.04
CA LEU A 327 12.99 -18.79 -24.29
C LEU A 327 13.22 -17.26 -24.25
N ASP A 328 12.68 -16.52 -23.28
CA ASP A 328 12.79 -15.05 -23.24
C ASP A 328 14.04 -14.50 -22.51
N THR A 329 14.69 -15.29 -21.63
CA THR A 329 15.86 -14.80 -20.88
C THR A 329 17.22 -15.01 -21.58
N THR A 330 17.26 -15.74 -22.69
CA THR A 330 18.49 -15.95 -23.48
C THR A 330 18.56 -15.21 -24.81
N SER A 331 17.56 -14.39 -25.17
CA SER A 331 17.54 -13.67 -26.45
C SER A 331 17.66 -12.14 -26.34
N THR A 332 17.73 -11.56 -25.14
CA THR A 332 18.06 -10.13 -24.95
C THR A 332 19.56 -9.85 -25.09
N VAL A 333 20.14 -10.23 -26.22
CA VAL A 333 20.99 -9.26 -26.90
C VAL A 333 20.03 -8.15 -27.29
N ARG A 334 20.03 -7.03 -26.55
CA ARG A 334 19.48 -5.76 -27.04
C ARG A 334 20.14 -5.46 -28.38
N ARG A 335 19.59 -6.00 -29.47
CA ARG A 335 19.95 -5.53 -30.81
C ARG A 335 19.41 -4.12 -30.89
N ASP A 336 20.31 -3.20 -31.18
CA ASP A 336 20.00 -1.79 -31.32
C ASP A 336 19.07 -1.63 -32.54
N LEU A 337 17.76 -1.63 -32.28
CA LEU A 337 16.71 -1.54 -33.31
C LEU A 337 16.88 -0.29 -34.20
N SER A 338 17.65 0.71 -33.74
CA SER A 338 17.98 1.90 -34.52
C SER A 338 18.97 1.66 -35.66
N ARG A 339 19.63 0.49 -35.70
CA ARG A 339 20.63 0.12 -36.72
C ARG A 339 20.15 -0.94 -37.70
N MET A 340 18.93 -1.46 -37.51
CA MET A 340 18.34 -2.47 -38.37
C MET A 340 17.59 -1.79 -39.51
N ASP A 341 17.68 -2.36 -40.71
CA ASP A 341 16.84 -1.91 -41.81
C ASP A 341 15.39 -2.43 -41.67
N ASP A 342 14.44 -1.81 -42.38
CA ASP A 342 13.01 -2.17 -42.28
C ASP A 342 12.74 -3.66 -42.59
N ARG A 343 13.58 -4.28 -43.42
CA ARG A 343 13.46 -5.69 -43.81
C ARG A 343 13.89 -6.59 -42.66
N GLU A 344 14.97 -6.24 -41.98
CA GLU A 344 15.44 -6.90 -40.77
C GLU A 344 14.42 -6.77 -39.65
N LEU A 345 13.85 -5.57 -39.44
CA LEU A 345 12.79 -5.33 -38.47
C LEU A 345 11.54 -6.17 -38.75
N LEU A 346 11.08 -6.23 -40.01
CA LEU A 346 9.93 -7.04 -40.38
C LEU A 346 10.19 -8.53 -40.18
N ASN A 347 11.39 -9.01 -40.54
CA ASN A 347 11.75 -10.41 -40.35
C ASN A 347 11.84 -10.78 -38.87
N ASP A 348 12.42 -9.91 -38.04
CA ASP A 348 12.55 -10.12 -36.59
C ASP A 348 11.17 -10.09 -35.92
N PHE A 349 10.29 -9.15 -36.30
CA PHE A 349 8.90 -9.09 -35.84
C PHE A 349 8.10 -10.34 -36.27
N TYR A 350 8.19 -10.74 -37.53
CA TYR A 350 7.49 -11.93 -38.04
C TYR A 350 7.97 -13.19 -37.32
N GLN A 351 9.28 -13.31 -37.10
CA GLN A 351 9.86 -14.42 -36.33
C GLN A 351 9.43 -14.39 -34.87
N HIS A 352 9.32 -13.22 -34.25
CA HIS A 352 8.84 -13.07 -32.88
C HIS A 352 7.37 -13.47 -32.73
N VAL A 353 6.52 -13.09 -33.69
CA VAL A 353 5.06 -13.33 -33.64
C VAL A 353 4.69 -14.74 -34.11
N VAL A 354 5.35 -15.24 -35.16
CA VAL A 354 4.98 -16.49 -35.85
C VAL A 354 5.93 -17.65 -35.50
N GLY A 355 7.11 -17.37 -34.93
CA GLY A 355 8.11 -18.38 -34.54
C GLY A 355 8.96 -18.91 -35.70
N LEU A 356 8.79 -18.39 -36.91
CA LEU A 356 9.53 -18.78 -38.12
C LEU A 356 10.04 -17.54 -38.87
N PRO A 357 11.22 -17.57 -39.50
CA PRO A 357 11.68 -16.47 -40.34
C PRO A 357 10.81 -16.34 -41.60
N LEU A 358 10.80 -15.15 -42.21
CA LEU A 358 10.09 -14.96 -43.49
C LEU A 358 10.66 -15.90 -44.55
N SER A 359 9.76 -16.61 -45.25
CA SER A 359 10.12 -17.40 -46.44
C SER A 359 10.65 -16.50 -47.56
N SER A 360 11.38 -17.08 -48.51
CA SER A 360 11.86 -16.38 -49.70
C SER A 360 10.72 -15.72 -50.49
N ALA A 361 9.56 -16.38 -50.61
CA ALA A 361 8.38 -15.82 -51.28
C ALA A 361 7.83 -14.58 -50.54
N GLN A 362 7.74 -14.62 -49.20
CA GLN A 362 7.25 -13.48 -48.40
C GLN A 362 8.25 -12.31 -48.42
N LYS A 363 9.55 -12.60 -48.42
CA LYS A 363 10.61 -11.61 -48.57
C LYS A 363 10.52 -10.91 -49.93
N SER A 364 10.29 -11.65 -51.01
CA SER A 364 10.09 -11.08 -52.35
C SER A 364 8.83 -10.21 -52.43
N LEU A 365 7.74 -10.62 -51.76
CA LEU A 365 6.51 -9.83 -51.72
C LEU A 365 6.69 -8.50 -50.99
N TYR A 366 7.46 -8.49 -49.89
CA TYR A 366 7.85 -7.25 -49.22
C TYR A 366 8.71 -6.36 -50.13
N ASP A 367 9.73 -6.92 -50.78
CA ASP A 367 10.61 -6.16 -51.67
C ASP A 367 9.83 -5.54 -52.86
N GLU A 368 8.82 -6.23 -53.37
CA GLU A 368 7.95 -5.76 -54.47
C GLU A 368 7.06 -4.57 -54.07
N HIS A 369 6.52 -4.58 -52.84
CA HIS A 369 5.58 -3.55 -52.37
C HIS A 369 6.22 -2.43 -51.54
N ALA A 370 7.39 -2.67 -50.92
CA ALA A 370 8.08 -1.67 -50.11
C ALA A 370 8.65 -0.51 -50.95
N VAL A 371 9.03 -0.79 -52.21
CA VAL A 371 9.47 0.25 -53.15
C VAL A 371 8.31 1.17 -53.54
N ASP A 372 7.12 0.61 -53.75
CA ASP A 372 5.92 1.33 -54.16
C ASP A 372 5.35 2.22 -53.03
N LEU A 373 5.49 1.78 -51.77
CA LEU A 373 5.11 2.57 -50.59
C LEU A 373 6.10 3.71 -50.31
N ARG A 374 7.41 3.48 -50.48
CA ARG A 374 8.43 4.53 -50.31
C ARG A 374 8.32 5.60 -51.40
N SER A 375 8.00 5.24 -52.65
CA SER A 375 7.82 6.24 -53.71
C SER A 375 6.60 7.12 -53.47
N LYS A 376 5.46 6.54 -53.02
CA LYS A 376 4.23 7.27 -52.68
C LYS A 376 4.42 8.23 -51.49
N TRP A 377 5.15 7.81 -50.47
CA TRP A 377 5.43 8.67 -49.30
C TRP A 377 6.41 9.81 -49.63
N SER A 378 7.34 9.59 -50.56
CA SER A 378 8.33 10.59 -50.99
C SER A 378 7.76 11.62 -51.98
N SER A 379 6.72 11.25 -52.74
CA SER A 379 6.09 12.12 -53.73
C SER A 379 5.01 13.05 -53.15
N GLY A 380 4.65 12.90 -51.87
CA GLY A 380 3.69 13.77 -51.19
C GLY A 380 2.24 13.62 -51.67
N ASP A 381 1.93 12.56 -52.41
CA ASP A 381 0.56 12.22 -52.78
C ASP A 381 -0.02 11.31 -51.69
N ASP A 382 -0.66 11.95 -50.70
CA ASP A 382 -1.49 11.27 -49.70
C ASP A 382 -2.86 10.92 -50.34
N PRO A 383 -3.44 9.73 -50.10
CA PRO A 383 -4.81 9.43 -50.49
C PRO A 383 -5.86 10.27 -49.76
#